data_AF-A0A0S2LY57-F1
#
_entry.id   AF-A0A0S2LY57-F1
#
_cell.length_a   1.000
_cell.length_b   1.000
_cell.length_c   1.000
_cell.angle_alpha   90.00
_cell.angle_beta   90.00
_cell.angle_gamma   90.00
#
_symmetry.space_group_name_H-M   'P 1'
#
loop_
_entity.id
_entity.type
_entity.pdbx_description
1 polymer ?
#
loop_
_entity_poly.entity_id
_entity_poly.type
_entity_poly.pdbx_seq_one_letter_code
_entity_poly.pdbx_strand_id
1 'polypeptide(L)'
;MVGVNGKPNDPSQPGLLNGVQSLAAGATALSTGTGKLSDGTGQIADGLKGTAEKPGLIGGTAALANGSSTLFAGTQKLSAGTQQLVYGMDGTPGDPEKPGLLYAANNLESGSQKLAAGTQALSEGVSGTPDIPGSGLLAGSKTLADGAEKLAAGNAALADGNSKLADGSVKLADGASLMADGAGKLAAGNTQVADGTSELYSGVSAVTPQELPSTQFHCWQSWESSSWRSP
;
A
#
# COMPACT_ATOMS: atom_id res chain seq x y z
N MET A 1 109.43 64.21 -54.83
CA MET A 1 108.69 65.28 -54.12
C MET A 1 107.78 65.97 -55.14
N VAL A 2 106.54 65.52 -55.28
CA VAL A 2 105.55 66.22 -56.11
C VAL A 2 104.94 67.29 -55.21
N GLY A 3 105.13 68.56 -55.59
CA GLY A 3 104.83 69.71 -54.75
C GLY A 3 103.34 69.83 -54.42
N VAL A 4 103.03 69.95 -53.13
CA VAL A 4 101.68 70.15 -52.59
C VAL A 4 101.19 71.61 -52.66
N ASN A 5 101.85 72.47 -53.46
CA ASN A 5 101.56 73.91 -53.55
C ASN A 5 100.81 74.31 -54.84
N GLY A 6 99.89 73.48 -55.33
CA GLY A 6 99.01 73.83 -56.45
C GLY A 6 97.97 74.87 -56.03
N LYS A 7 97.92 76.03 -56.70
CA LYS A 7 96.93 77.08 -56.45
C LYS A 7 95.50 76.55 -56.69
N PRO A 8 94.49 76.99 -55.93
CA PRO A 8 93.13 76.43 -55.99
C PRO A 8 92.36 76.47 -57.33
N ASN A 9 92.95 76.86 -58.47
CA ASN A 9 92.28 76.99 -59.77
C ASN A 9 93.25 76.84 -60.96
N ASP A 10 94.09 75.80 -60.98
CA ASP A 10 94.95 75.50 -62.15
C ASP A 10 94.17 74.68 -63.22
N PRO A 11 93.86 75.26 -64.40
CA PRO A 11 93.12 74.56 -65.47
C PRO A 11 93.91 73.43 -66.14
N SER A 12 95.18 73.22 -65.79
CA SER A 12 96.01 72.13 -66.30
C SER A 12 95.95 70.82 -65.46
N GLN A 13 95.18 70.78 -64.35
CA GLN A 13 94.94 69.57 -63.54
C GLN A 13 93.45 69.28 -63.19
N PRO A 14 92.51 69.25 -64.16
CA PRO A 14 91.07 69.09 -63.91
C PRO A 14 90.64 67.71 -63.34
N GLY A 15 91.45 66.67 -63.51
CA GLY A 15 91.13 65.32 -63.04
C GLY A 15 91.10 65.16 -61.52
N LEU A 16 91.94 65.91 -60.80
CA LEU A 16 92.05 65.82 -59.33
C LEU A 16 90.86 66.47 -58.62
N LEU A 17 90.46 67.67 -59.07
CA LEU A 17 89.29 68.41 -58.55
C LEU A 17 87.98 67.63 -58.77
N ASN A 18 87.75 67.11 -59.97
CA ASN A 18 86.58 66.28 -60.28
C ASN A 18 86.58 64.97 -59.46
N GLY A 19 87.75 64.38 -59.22
CA GLY A 19 87.92 63.22 -58.35
C GLY A 19 87.55 63.50 -56.88
N VAL A 20 88.01 64.63 -56.33
CA VAL A 20 87.69 65.07 -54.96
C VAL A 20 86.20 65.38 -54.81
N GLN A 21 85.58 66.06 -55.78
CA GLN A 21 84.14 66.33 -55.77
C GLN A 21 83.31 65.04 -55.87
N SER A 22 83.72 64.08 -56.70
CA SER A 22 83.06 62.77 -56.82
C SER A 22 83.19 61.95 -55.55
N LEU A 23 84.35 61.99 -54.89
CA LEU A 23 84.57 61.33 -53.60
C LEU A 23 83.70 61.96 -52.51
N ALA A 24 83.58 63.30 -52.47
CA ALA A 24 82.70 63.99 -51.53
C ALA A 24 81.22 63.64 -51.75
N ALA A 25 80.77 63.55 -53.01
CA ALA A 25 79.43 63.10 -53.36
C ALA A 25 79.21 61.62 -52.95
N GLY A 26 80.18 60.75 -53.22
CA GLY A 26 80.15 59.34 -52.80
C GLY A 26 80.12 59.17 -51.28
N ALA A 27 80.91 59.95 -50.54
CA ALA A 27 80.91 59.97 -49.08
C ALA A 27 79.57 60.44 -48.50
N THR A 28 78.95 61.46 -49.12
CA THR A 28 77.62 61.95 -48.75
C THR A 28 76.54 60.90 -49.03
N ALA A 29 76.60 60.22 -50.17
CA ALA A 29 75.69 59.13 -50.52
C ALA A 29 75.82 57.94 -49.56
N LEU A 30 77.06 57.58 -49.20
CA LEU A 30 77.33 56.53 -48.20
C LEU A 30 76.82 56.94 -46.81
N SER A 31 77.06 58.17 -46.38
CA SER A 31 76.52 58.70 -45.12
C SER A 31 74.99 58.67 -45.10
N THR A 32 74.34 59.02 -46.21
CA THR A 32 72.89 58.95 -46.35
C THR A 32 72.39 57.49 -46.30
N GLY A 33 73.08 56.58 -47.00
CA GLY A 33 72.75 55.16 -47.03
C GLY A 33 72.91 54.49 -45.66
N THR A 34 73.97 54.82 -44.93
CA THR A 34 74.19 54.34 -43.55
C THR A 34 73.17 54.93 -42.57
N GLY A 35 72.76 56.19 -42.76
CA GLY A 35 71.64 56.78 -42.03
C GLY A 35 70.33 56.01 -42.24
N LYS A 36 69.95 55.77 -43.50
CA LYS A 36 68.73 54.98 -43.83
C LYS A 36 68.78 53.56 -43.26
N LEU A 37 69.95 52.92 -43.27
CA LEU A 37 70.12 51.59 -42.68
C LEU A 37 69.92 51.64 -41.16
N SER A 38 70.49 52.65 -40.48
CA SER A 38 70.29 52.88 -39.05
C SER A 38 68.82 53.12 -38.70
N ASP A 39 68.10 53.89 -39.51
CA ASP A 39 66.68 54.13 -39.30
C ASP A 39 65.88 52.84 -39.49
N GLY A 40 66.19 52.07 -40.53
CA GLY A 40 65.54 50.77 -40.78
C GLY A 40 65.79 49.75 -39.67
N THR A 41 67.01 49.69 -39.12
CA THR A 41 67.31 48.82 -37.96
C THR A 41 66.61 49.30 -36.69
N GLY A 42 66.47 50.62 -36.50
CA GLY A 42 65.65 51.22 -35.44
C GLY A 42 64.18 50.81 -35.54
N GLN A 43 63.58 50.93 -36.73
CA GLN A 43 62.19 50.51 -36.98
C GLN A 43 61.97 49.01 -36.72
N ILE A 44 62.92 48.16 -37.10
CA ILE A 44 62.85 46.72 -36.81
C ILE A 44 62.93 46.47 -35.30
N ALA A 45 63.85 47.15 -34.59
CA ALA A 45 63.99 47.02 -33.14
C ALA A 45 62.70 47.46 -32.42
N ASP A 46 62.10 48.57 -32.86
CA ASP A 46 60.82 49.07 -32.36
C ASP A 46 59.66 48.14 -32.71
N GLY A 47 59.65 47.48 -33.87
CA GLY A 47 58.65 46.46 -34.20
C GLY A 47 58.79 45.18 -33.37
N LEU A 48 60.02 44.78 -33.03
CA LEU A 48 60.29 43.61 -32.19
C LEU A 48 59.91 43.86 -30.73
N LYS A 49 60.34 44.99 -30.16
CA LYS A 49 60.05 45.36 -28.76
C LYS A 49 58.63 45.91 -28.59
N GLY A 50 58.21 46.75 -29.52
CA GLY A 50 57.02 47.60 -29.45
C GLY A 50 57.15 48.68 -28.39
N THR A 51 56.01 49.27 -28.07
CA THR A 51 55.85 50.22 -26.97
C THR A 51 55.00 49.59 -25.87
N ALA A 52 54.88 50.29 -24.73
CA ALA A 52 54.01 49.86 -23.64
C ALA A 52 52.52 49.77 -24.07
N GLU A 53 52.10 50.60 -25.01
CA GLU A 53 50.71 50.69 -25.50
C GLU A 53 50.45 49.72 -26.66
N LYS A 54 51.48 49.41 -27.46
CA LYS A 54 51.41 48.47 -28.59
C LYS A 54 52.59 47.50 -28.50
N PRO A 55 52.40 46.35 -27.84
CA PRO A 55 53.44 45.34 -27.73
C PRO A 55 53.95 44.94 -29.12
N GLY A 56 55.27 44.85 -29.24
CA GLY A 56 55.91 44.38 -30.46
C GLY A 56 55.75 42.87 -30.59
N LEU A 57 56.44 42.29 -31.57
CA LEU A 57 56.35 40.85 -31.80
C LEU A 57 56.70 40.02 -30.55
N ILE A 58 57.69 40.44 -29.75
CA ILE A 58 58.09 39.74 -28.51
C ILE A 58 56.97 39.78 -27.47
N GLY A 59 56.33 40.93 -27.28
CA GLY A 59 55.21 41.05 -26.34
C GLY A 59 53.97 40.27 -26.81
N GLY A 60 53.69 40.31 -28.12
CA GLY A 60 52.60 39.54 -28.72
C GLY A 60 52.78 38.02 -28.59
N THR A 61 53.99 37.50 -28.82
CA THR A 61 54.27 36.07 -28.66
C THR A 61 54.24 35.63 -27.20
N ALA A 62 54.72 36.46 -26.27
CA ALA A 62 54.59 36.22 -24.84
C ALA A 62 53.12 36.20 -24.40
N ALA A 63 52.30 37.14 -24.87
CA ALA A 63 50.87 37.18 -24.59
C ALA A 63 50.15 35.92 -25.13
N LEU A 64 50.51 35.47 -26.34
CA LEU A 64 49.98 34.24 -26.93
C LEU A 64 50.38 32.99 -26.12
N ALA A 65 51.62 32.90 -25.65
CA ALA A 65 52.09 31.80 -24.80
C ALA A 65 51.31 31.75 -23.46
N ASN A 66 51.07 32.92 -22.85
CA ASN A 66 50.28 33.01 -21.62
C ASN A 66 48.81 32.65 -21.86
N GLY A 67 48.23 33.14 -22.96
CA GLY A 67 46.86 32.81 -23.37
C GLY A 67 46.66 31.32 -23.63
N SER A 68 47.61 30.66 -24.30
CA SER A 68 47.57 29.22 -24.55
C SER A 68 47.76 28.39 -23.27
N SER A 69 48.63 28.81 -22.34
CA SER A 69 48.73 28.19 -21.02
C SER A 69 47.42 28.32 -20.22
N THR A 70 46.79 29.49 -20.27
CA THR A 70 45.49 29.75 -19.62
C THR A 70 44.39 28.89 -20.22
N LEU A 71 44.33 28.78 -21.55
CA LEU A 71 43.37 27.94 -22.26
C LEU A 71 43.55 26.47 -21.87
N PHE A 72 44.78 25.96 -21.86
CA PHE A 72 45.08 24.60 -21.44
C PHE A 72 44.63 24.34 -19.99
N ALA A 73 44.91 25.25 -19.06
CA ALA A 73 44.41 25.13 -17.69
C ALA A 73 42.87 25.12 -17.64
N GLY A 74 42.21 25.93 -18.47
CA GLY A 74 40.75 25.92 -18.64
C GLY A 74 40.21 24.59 -19.15
N THR A 75 40.83 24.00 -20.17
CA THR A 75 40.39 22.70 -20.72
C THR A 75 40.60 21.55 -19.73
N GLN A 76 41.67 21.59 -18.93
CA GLN A 76 41.89 20.62 -17.85
C GLN A 76 40.80 20.72 -16.77
N LYS A 77 40.42 21.94 -16.38
CA LYS A 77 39.30 22.16 -15.44
C LYS A 77 37.97 21.66 -16.00
N LEU A 78 37.69 21.93 -17.28
CA LEU A 78 36.48 21.45 -17.94
C LEU A 78 36.45 19.92 -17.97
N SER A 79 37.55 19.27 -18.35
CA SER A 79 37.64 17.81 -18.34
C SER A 79 37.38 17.21 -16.95
N ALA A 80 37.96 17.80 -15.91
CA ALA A 80 37.72 17.37 -14.53
C ALA A 80 36.25 17.55 -14.11
N GLY A 81 35.64 18.68 -14.46
CA GLY A 81 34.21 18.93 -14.19
C GLY A 81 33.28 17.95 -14.91
N THR A 82 33.57 17.63 -16.18
CA THR A 82 32.80 16.63 -16.93
C THR A 82 32.96 15.24 -16.32
N GLN A 83 34.14 14.87 -15.85
CA GLN A 83 34.35 13.60 -15.14
C GLN A 83 33.55 13.53 -13.83
N GLN A 84 33.50 14.62 -13.07
CA GLN A 84 32.66 14.70 -11.87
C GLN A 84 31.17 14.56 -12.19
N LEU A 85 30.69 15.15 -13.29
CA LEU A 85 29.31 15.00 -13.73
C LEU A 85 29.00 13.53 -14.08
N VAL A 86 29.89 12.87 -14.82
CA VAL A 86 29.75 11.43 -15.13
C VAL A 86 29.70 10.60 -13.85
N TYR A 87 30.59 10.85 -12.88
CA TYR A 87 30.54 10.16 -11.59
C TYR A 87 29.26 10.42 -10.80
N GLY A 88 28.71 11.63 -10.87
CA GLY A 88 27.42 11.94 -10.25
C GLY A 88 26.24 11.23 -10.92
N MET A 89 26.26 11.10 -12.25
CA MET A 89 25.17 10.49 -13.03
C MET A 89 25.20 8.96 -12.98
N ASP A 90 26.36 8.36 -13.27
CA ASP A 90 26.52 6.91 -13.40
C ASP A 90 26.94 6.27 -12.07
N GLY A 91 27.56 7.04 -11.18
CA GLY A 91 28.21 6.55 -9.98
C GLY A 91 29.69 6.32 -10.21
N THR A 92 30.35 5.69 -9.24
CA THR A 92 31.74 5.27 -9.44
C THR A 92 31.75 4.03 -10.35
N PRO A 93 32.39 4.07 -11.55
CA PRO A 93 32.34 2.95 -12.48
C PRO A 93 32.89 1.66 -11.86
N GLY A 94 32.10 0.59 -11.91
CA GLY A 94 32.47 -0.72 -11.36
C GLY A 94 32.30 -0.86 -9.83
N ASP A 95 31.80 0.16 -9.14
CA ASP A 95 31.53 0.13 -7.71
C ASP A 95 30.00 0.16 -7.44
N PRO A 96 29.38 -0.99 -7.13
CA PRO A 96 27.96 -1.06 -6.86
C PRO A 96 27.54 -0.38 -5.54
N GLU A 97 28.49 -0.06 -4.65
CA GLU A 97 28.22 0.62 -3.37
C GLU A 97 28.08 2.14 -3.54
N LYS A 98 28.50 2.69 -4.69
CA LYS A 98 28.43 4.12 -5.00
C LYS A 98 27.67 4.41 -6.30
N PRO A 99 26.38 4.06 -6.35
CA PRO A 99 25.56 4.32 -7.52
C PRO A 99 25.32 5.82 -7.74
N GLY A 100 25.21 6.21 -9.00
CA GLY A 100 24.88 7.58 -9.38
C GLY A 100 23.39 7.87 -9.39
N LEU A 101 23.06 9.08 -9.82
CA LEU A 101 21.69 9.57 -9.91
C LEU A 101 20.78 8.71 -10.81
N LEU A 102 21.33 8.10 -11.88
CA LEU A 102 20.55 7.24 -12.77
C LEU A 102 20.01 6.00 -12.02
N TYR A 103 20.83 5.39 -11.18
CA TYR A 103 20.40 4.25 -10.36
C TYR A 103 19.37 4.67 -9.30
N ALA A 104 19.56 5.83 -8.67
CA ALA A 104 18.58 6.36 -7.72
C ALA A 104 17.22 6.61 -8.38
N ALA A 105 17.19 7.16 -9.60
CA ALA A 105 15.97 7.36 -10.36
C ALA A 105 15.25 6.05 -10.70
N ASN A 106 15.98 5.04 -11.16
CA ASN A 106 15.42 3.70 -11.44
C ASN A 106 14.85 3.04 -10.17
N ASN A 107 15.53 3.18 -9.03
CA ASN A 107 15.00 2.66 -7.76
C ASN A 107 13.76 3.41 -7.29
N LEU A 108 13.71 4.72 -7.48
CA LEU A 108 12.52 5.52 -7.17
C LEU A 108 11.34 5.11 -8.04
N GLU A 109 11.55 4.88 -9.34
CA GLU A 109 10.54 4.36 -10.24
C GLU A 109 10.05 2.97 -9.81
N SER A 110 10.98 2.03 -9.54
CA SER A 110 10.63 0.69 -9.05
C SER A 110 9.87 0.75 -7.72
N GLY A 111 10.30 1.60 -6.80
CA GLY A 111 9.63 1.85 -5.52
C GLY A 111 8.21 2.40 -5.72
N SER A 112 8.05 3.34 -6.64
CA SER A 112 6.75 3.93 -6.98
C SER A 112 5.80 2.90 -7.62
N GLN A 113 6.30 2.04 -8.50
CA GLN A 113 5.54 0.93 -9.08
C GLN A 113 5.11 -0.09 -8.02
N LYS A 114 6.01 -0.46 -7.10
CA LYS A 114 5.69 -1.35 -5.97
C LYS A 114 4.64 -0.74 -5.04
N LEU A 115 4.74 0.57 -4.77
CA LEU A 115 3.75 1.29 -3.97
C LEU A 115 2.39 1.27 -4.67
N ALA A 116 2.34 1.59 -5.97
CA ALA A 116 1.10 1.54 -6.75
C ALA A 116 0.47 0.14 -6.71
N ALA A 117 1.23 -0.91 -6.98
CA ALA A 117 0.77 -2.29 -6.90
C ALA A 117 0.25 -2.66 -5.49
N GLY A 118 0.96 -2.23 -4.44
CA GLY A 118 0.52 -2.43 -3.06
C GLY A 118 -0.78 -1.71 -2.73
N THR A 119 -0.94 -0.46 -3.19
CA THR A 119 -2.20 0.29 -2.98
C THR A 119 -3.37 -0.33 -3.75
N GLN A 120 -3.13 -0.87 -4.94
CA GLN A 120 -4.13 -1.59 -5.71
C GLN A 120 -4.55 -2.88 -5.00
N ALA A 121 -3.58 -3.70 -4.57
CA ALA A 121 -3.86 -4.93 -3.83
C ALA A 121 -4.63 -4.65 -2.51
N LEU A 122 -4.29 -3.56 -1.82
CA LEU A 122 -5.04 -3.14 -0.62
C LEU A 122 -6.48 -2.75 -0.96
N SER A 123 -6.68 -1.97 -2.03
CA SER A 123 -8.01 -1.61 -2.49
C SER A 123 -8.83 -2.86 -2.83
N GLU A 124 -8.26 -3.78 -3.60
CA GLU A 124 -8.88 -5.05 -3.97
C GLU A 124 -9.18 -5.93 -2.75
N GLY A 125 -8.31 -5.98 -1.75
CA GLY A 125 -8.58 -6.71 -0.50
C GLY A 125 -9.76 -6.12 0.30
N VAL A 126 -9.93 -4.80 0.25
CA VAL A 126 -11.01 -4.09 0.95
C VAL A 126 -12.34 -4.22 0.18
N SER A 127 -12.36 -3.86 -1.10
CA SER A 127 -13.58 -3.83 -1.92
C SER A 127 -13.93 -5.18 -2.57
N GLY A 128 -12.97 -6.07 -2.70
CA GLY A 128 -13.03 -7.24 -3.59
C GLY A 128 -12.47 -6.90 -4.98
N THR A 129 -12.22 -7.95 -5.76
CA THR A 129 -11.82 -7.83 -7.16
C THR A 129 -13.05 -7.79 -8.09
N PRO A 130 -12.92 -7.22 -9.31
CA PRO A 130 -13.99 -7.24 -10.31
C PRO A 130 -14.43 -8.66 -10.70
N ASP A 131 -13.50 -9.62 -10.70
CA ASP A 131 -13.77 -11.02 -11.07
C ASP A 131 -14.53 -11.79 -9.99
N ILE A 132 -14.42 -11.35 -8.74
CA ILE A 132 -15.13 -11.95 -7.61
C ILE A 132 -15.79 -10.83 -6.80
N PRO A 133 -16.86 -10.22 -7.34
CA PRO A 133 -17.57 -9.16 -6.64
C PRO A 133 -18.07 -9.68 -5.29
N GLY A 134 -17.75 -8.94 -4.22
CA GLY A 134 -18.11 -9.34 -2.86
C GLY A 134 -17.14 -10.32 -2.18
N SER A 135 -15.91 -10.47 -2.67
CA SER A 135 -14.85 -11.21 -1.98
C SER A 135 -14.07 -10.39 -0.95
N GLY A 136 -14.17 -9.06 -1.01
CA GLY A 136 -13.41 -8.17 -0.13
C GLY A 136 -13.91 -8.15 1.31
N LEU A 137 -13.10 -7.54 2.18
CA LEU A 137 -13.39 -7.39 3.60
C LEU A 137 -14.78 -6.80 3.89
N LEU A 138 -15.24 -5.84 3.07
CA LEU A 138 -16.57 -5.24 3.23
C LEU A 138 -17.70 -6.26 3.10
N ALA A 139 -17.59 -7.16 2.12
CA ALA A 139 -18.60 -8.17 1.86
C ALA A 139 -18.54 -9.32 2.88
N GLY A 140 -17.34 -9.71 3.31
CA GLY A 140 -17.17 -10.62 4.45
C GLY A 140 -17.82 -10.06 5.73
N SER A 141 -17.60 -8.77 6.01
CA SER A 141 -18.20 -8.07 7.15
C SER A 141 -19.73 -8.03 7.06
N LYS A 142 -20.29 -7.79 5.87
CA LYS A 142 -21.75 -7.84 5.64
C LYS A 142 -22.31 -9.25 5.87
N THR A 143 -21.64 -10.27 5.35
CA THR A 143 -22.06 -11.67 5.51
C THR A 143 -22.08 -12.08 6.99
N LEU A 144 -21.07 -11.64 7.75
CA LEU A 144 -21.02 -11.89 9.19
C LEU A 144 -22.17 -11.19 9.93
N ALA A 145 -22.48 -9.94 9.59
CA ALA A 145 -23.61 -9.21 10.16
C ALA A 145 -24.95 -9.91 9.87
N ASP A 146 -25.19 -10.27 8.60
CA ASP A 146 -26.40 -11.00 8.18
C ASP A 146 -26.53 -12.36 8.90
N GLY A 147 -25.39 -13.05 9.12
CA GLY A 147 -25.35 -14.30 9.89
C GLY A 147 -25.67 -14.11 11.37
N ALA A 148 -25.16 -13.05 11.99
CA ALA A 148 -25.45 -12.70 13.37
C ALA A 148 -26.93 -12.36 13.59
N GLU A 149 -27.55 -11.65 12.64
CA GLU A 149 -28.99 -11.35 12.67
C GLU A 149 -29.83 -12.64 12.59
N LYS A 150 -29.48 -13.56 11.68
CA LYS A 150 -30.15 -14.86 11.58
C LYS A 150 -30.03 -15.69 12.86
N LEU A 151 -28.84 -15.70 13.48
CA LEU A 151 -28.62 -16.39 14.74
C LEU A 151 -29.46 -15.78 15.87
N ALA A 152 -29.54 -14.45 15.96
CA ALA A 152 -30.37 -13.76 16.94
C ALA A 152 -31.86 -14.09 16.76
N ALA A 153 -32.36 -14.09 15.51
CA ALA A 153 -33.73 -14.49 15.20
C ALA A 153 -34.00 -15.96 15.55
N GLY A 154 -33.07 -16.87 15.26
CA GLY A 154 -33.16 -18.28 15.62
C GLY A 154 -33.21 -18.50 17.13
N ASN A 155 -32.40 -17.78 17.90
CA ASN A 155 -32.41 -17.84 19.36
C ASN A 155 -33.74 -17.33 19.94
N ALA A 156 -34.32 -16.27 19.37
CA ALA A 156 -35.63 -15.78 19.78
C ALA A 156 -36.74 -16.82 19.51
N ALA A 157 -36.71 -17.46 18.34
CA ALA A 157 -37.65 -18.53 18.00
C ALA A 157 -37.50 -19.75 18.92
N LEU A 158 -36.27 -20.14 19.27
CA LEU A 158 -36.00 -21.21 20.23
C LEU A 158 -36.53 -20.87 21.63
N ALA A 159 -36.36 -19.63 22.09
CA ALA A 159 -36.89 -19.18 23.38
C ALA A 159 -38.43 -19.22 23.43
N ASP A 160 -39.10 -18.79 22.36
CA ASP A 160 -40.56 -18.91 22.21
C ASP A 160 -41.02 -20.38 22.19
N GLY A 161 -40.31 -21.23 21.44
CA GLY A 161 -40.56 -22.68 21.40
C GLY A 161 -40.42 -23.34 22.77
N ASN A 162 -39.37 -23.01 23.53
CA ASN A 162 -39.16 -23.50 24.89
C ASN A 162 -40.27 -23.04 25.84
N SER A 163 -40.75 -21.80 25.70
CA SER A 163 -41.87 -21.29 26.49
C SER A 163 -43.16 -22.07 26.20
N LYS A 164 -43.46 -22.31 24.92
CA LYS A 164 -44.61 -23.14 24.51
C LYS A 164 -44.51 -24.58 25.00
N LEU A 165 -43.31 -25.16 24.98
CA LEU A 165 -43.07 -26.49 25.51
C LEU A 165 -43.33 -26.53 27.02
N ALA A 166 -42.83 -25.54 27.77
CA ALA A 166 -43.08 -25.43 29.21
C ALA A 166 -44.59 -25.32 29.51
N ASP A 167 -45.31 -24.44 28.80
CA ASP A 167 -46.76 -24.32 28.93
C ASP A 167 -47.50 -25.63 28.62
N GLY A 168 -47.06 -26.35 27.58
CA GLY A 168 -47.59 -27.65 27.21
C GLY A 168 -47.33 -28.71 28.29
N SER A 169 -46.15 -28.72 28.90
CA SER A 169 -45.81 -29.61 30.01
C SER A 169 -46.68 -29.34 31.24
N VAL A 170 -46.97 -28.07 31.56
CA VAL A 170 -47.91 -27.72 32.64
C VAL A 170 -49.31 -28.25 32.33
N LYS A 171 -49.84 -27.99 31.13
CA LYS A 171 -51.16 -28.49 30.72
C LYS A 171 -51.26 -30.02 30.75
N LEU A 172 -50.20 -30.71 30.35
CA LEU A 172 -50.13 -32.18 30.40
C LEU A 172 -50.17 -32.68 31.85
N ALA A 173 -49.43 -32.03 32.75
CA ALA A 173 -49.46 -32.35 34.18
C ALA A 173 -50.85 -32.13 34.79
N ASP A 174 -51.50 -31.01 34.47
CA ASP A 174 -52.87 -30.71 34.90
C ASP A 174 -53.87 -31.76 34.39
N GLY A 175 -53.78 -32.13 33.10
CA GLY A 175 -54.63 -33.16 32.50
C GLY A 175 -54.41 -34.54 33.12
N ALA A 176 -53.16 -34.91 33.43
CA ALA A 176 -52.85 -36.15 34.14
C ALA A 176 -53.44 -36.16 35.55
N SER A 177 -53.40 -35.04 36.27
CA SER A 177 -54.03 -34.89 37.59
C SER A 177 -55.56 -35.05 37.50
N LEU A 178 -56.21 -34.39 36.54
CA LEU A 178 -57.65 -34.52 36.32
C LEU A 178 -58.07 -35.96 35.98
N MET A 179 -57.26 -36.67 35.20
CA MET A 179 -57.51 -38.08 34.86
C MET A 179 -57.36 -38.98 36.09
N ALA A 180 -56.35 -38.73 36.94
CA ALA A 180 -56.18 -39.45 38.20
C ALA A 180 -57.37 -39.22 39.14
N ASP A 181 -57.83 -37.98 39.28
CA ASP A 181 -59.03 -37.64 40.07
C ASP A 181 -60.29 -38.32 39.52
N GLY A 182 -60.46 -38.32 38.19
CA GLY A 182 -61.57 -38.99 37.51
C GLY A 182 -61.56 -40.50 37.73
N ALA A 183 -60.39 -41.14 37.64
CA ALA A 183 -60.22 -42.56 37.93
C ALA A 183 -60.55 -42.87 39.40
N GLY A 184 -60.14 -42.02 40.34
CA GLY A 184 -60.50 -42.13 41.75
C GLY A 184 -62.02 -42.05 41.99
N LYS A 185 -62.70 -41.10 41.34
CA LYS A 185 -64.16 -40.98 41.39
C LYS A 185 -64.88 -42.19 40.80
N LEU A 186 -64.40 -42.71 39.66
CA LEU A 186 -64.96 -43.90 39.02
C LEU A 186 -64.79 -45.14 39.91
N ALA A 187 -63.62 -45.31 40.52
CA ALA A 187 -63.38 -46.41 41.47
C ALA A 187 -64.34 -46.34 42.67
N ALA A 188 -64.51 -45.16 43.27
CA ALA A 188 -65.45 -44.96 44.36
C ALA A 188 -66.90 -45.25 43.96
N GLY A 189 -67.33 -44.80 42.77
CA GLY A 189 -68.65 -45.10 42.22
C GLY A 189 -68.87 -46.60 41.98
N ASN A 190 -67.86 -47.32 41.46
CA ASN A 190 -67.93 -48.77 41.31
C ASN A 190 -68.06 -49.49 42.66
N THR A 191 -67.35 -49.03 43.70
CA THR A 191 -67.53 -49.55 45.06
C THR A 191 -68.97 -49.34 45.54
N GLN A 192 -69.54 -48.15 45.37
CA GLN A 192 -70.94 -47.88 45.73
C GLN A 192 -71.94 -48.77 44.98
N VAL A 193 -71.74 -49.00 43.68
CA VAL A 193 -72.58 -49.91 42.88
C VAL A 193 -72.45 -51.35 43.38
N ALA A 194 -71.24 -51.80 43.72
CA ALA A 194 -71.02 -53.14 44.27
C ALA A 194 -71.70 -53.31 45.63
N ASP A 195 -71.56 -52.32 46.52
CA ASP A 195 -72.20 -52.29 47.84
C ASP A 195 -73.73 -52.33 47.71
N GLY A 196 -74.32 -51.47 46.87
CA GLY A 196 -75.77 -51.43 46.63
C GLY A 196 -76.29 -52.71 45.98
N THR A 197 -75.50 -53.36 45.12
CA THR A 197 -75.85 -54.67 44.53
C THR A 197 -75.84 -55.78 45.58
N SER A 198 -74.87 -55.76 46.50
CA SER A 198 -74.80 -56.67 47.64
C SER A 198 -75.99 -56.49 48.57
N GLU A 199 -76.35 -55.24 48.89
CA GLU A 199 -77.51 -54.90 49.70
C GLU A 199 -78.82 -55.36 49.04
N LEU A 200 -79.00 -55.12 47.74
CA LEU A 200 -80.14 -55.61 46.98
C LEU A 200 -80.24 -57.14 47.01
N TYR A 201 -79.12 -57.84 46.83
CA TYR A 201 -79.07 -59.31 46.90
C TYR A 201 -79.50 -59.81 48.29
N SER A 202 -78.97 -59.21 49.36
CA SER A 202 -79.39 -59.50 50.73
C SER A 202 -80.88 -59.25 50.94
N GLY A 203 -81.41 -58.11 50.46
CA GLY A 203 -82.84 -57.78 50.53
C GLY A 203 -83.73 -58.79 49.79
N VAL A 204 -83.37 -59.17 48.56
CA VAL A 204 -84.11 -60.18 47.79
C VAL A 204 -84.08 -61.55 48.49
N SER A 205 -82.94 -61.95 49.06
CA SER A 205 -82.83 -63.21 49.81
C SER A 205 -83.65 -63.22 51.11
N ALA A 206 -83.92 -62.07 51.70
CA ALA A 206 -84.82 -61.96 52.85
C ALA A 206 -86.31 -62.07 52.46
N VAL A 207 -86.65 -61.78 51.20
CA VAL A 207 -88.03 -61.80 50.67
C VAL A 207 -88.36 -63.13 49.96
N THR A 208 -87.37 -64.02 49.75
CA THR A 208 -87.71 -65.39 49.36
C THR A 208 -88.63 -65.98 50.42
N PRO A 209 -89.81 -66.52 50.06
CA PRO A 209 -90.77 -67.03 51.04
C PRO A 209 -90.11 -68.12 51.88
N GLN A 210 -89.66 -67.75 53.08
CA GLN A 210 -89.42 -68.71 54.15
C GLN A 210 -90.77 -69.40 54.36
N GLU A 211 -90.75 -70.71 54.20
CA GLU A 211 -91.87 -71.60 54.44
C GLU A 211 -92.76 -71.07 55.55
N LEU A 212 -94.04 -70.82 55.22
CA LEU A 212 -95.08 -70.53 56.19
C LEU A 212 -94.92 -71.51 57.36
N PRO A 213 -94.75 -71.03 58.62
CA PRO A 213 -94.51 -71.92 59.73
C PRO A 213 -95.66 -72.94 59.84
N SER A 214 -95.30 -74.22 59.83
CA SER A 214 -96.19 -75.39 59.90
C SER A 214 -97.08 -75.44 61.16
N THR A 215 -96.94 -74.46 62.06
CA THR A 215 -97.82 -74.24 63.19
C THR A 215 -99.22 -73.77 62.78
N GLN A 216 -99.40 -73.11 61.63
CA GLN A 216 -100.76 -72.81 61.13
C GLN A 216 -101.47 -74.05 60.57
N PHE A 217 -100.75 -75.00 59.98
CA PHE A 217 -101.35 -76.27 59.51
C PHE A 217 -101.80 -77.18 60.67
N HIS A 218 -101.09 -77.19 61.80
CA HIS A 218 -101.49 -77.98 62.97
C HIS A 218 -102.75 -77.44 63.66
N CYS A 219 -102.96 -76.12 63.70
CA CYS A 219 -104.21 -75.56 64.23
C CYS A 219 -105.43 -75.93 63.36
N TRP A 220 -105.25 -76.02 62.04
CA TRP A 220 -106.31 -76.43 61.12
C TRP A 220 -106.62 -77.94 61.24
N GLN A 221 -105.60 -78.82 61.27
CA GLN A 221 -105.83 -80.25 61.49
C GLN A 221 -106.36 -80.60 62.89
N SER A 222 -105.98 -79.85 63.93
CA SER A 222 -106.53 -80.02 65.29
C SER A 222 -107.99 -79.59 65.38
N TRP A 223 -108.40 -78.59 64.59
CA TRP A 223 -109.79 -78.16 64.52
C TRP A 223 -110.65 -79.18 63.76
N GLU A 224 -110.18 -79.69 62.61
CA GLU A 224 -110.87 -80.77 61.90
C GLU A 224 -110.99 -82.04 62.76
N SER A 225 -109.93 -82.49 63.42
CA SER A 225 -109.99 -83.70 64.26
C SER A 225 -110.88 -83.55 65.51
N SER A 226 -111.12 -82.32 65.97
CA SER A 226 -112.02 -82.04 67.11
C SER A 226 -113.49 -81.87 66.70
N SER A 227 -113.79 -81.53 65.44
CA SER A 227 -115.17 -81.43 64.95
C SER A 227 -115.82 -82.78 64.58
N TRP A 228 -115.07 -83.89 64.63
CA TRP A 228 -115.57 -85.24 64.27
C TRP A 228 -115.65 -86.24 65.45
N ARG A 229 -115.50 -85.81 66.71
CA ARG A 229 -115.75 -86.65 67.92
C ARG A 229 -116.75 -85.94 68.85
N SER A 230 -118.04 -86.05 68.58
CA SER A 230 -118.98 -87.02 69.20
C SER A 230 -119.98 -86.27 70.10
N PRO A 231 -121.17 -86.82 70.42
CA PRO A 231 -121.82 -88.05 69.97
C PRO A 231 -123.00 -87.84 69.02
#